data_AF-A0A806CIP5-F1
#
_entry.id   AF-A0A806CIP5-F1
#
_cell.length_a   1.000
_cell.length_b   1.000
_cell.length_c   1.000
_cell.angle_alpha   90.00
_cell.angle_beta   90.00
_cell.angle_gamma   90.00
#
_symmetry.space_group_name_H-M   'P 1'
#
loop_
_entity.id
_entity.type
_entity.pdbx_description
1 polymer ?
#
loop_
_entity_poly.entity_id
_entity_poly.type
_entity_poly.pdbx_seq_one_letter_code
_entity_poly.pdbx_strand_id
1 'polypeptide(L)'
;MTVRDRRIQKIDELRLWIRFQRTLRGWTARQLAEEAIKSAKRRNIELHLRQQSVSFLEGGKMKSIPSWIEYVEQAFEDNKVDSKLGEKFESPLNLKSEKISEVQTKTCPNKLKLPDEISLKKLLLALLAPVEDNIPWESKRNIANILAQRLPKGLEQISLFQ
;
A
#
# COMPACT_ATOMS: atom_id res chain seq x y z
N MET A 1 18.17 14.54 1.87
CA MET A 1 17.88 13.16 1.42
C MET A 1 18.41 12.98 0.01
N THR A 2 19.34 12.05 -0.18
CA THR A 2 19.99 11.83 -1.49
C THR A 2 19.24 10.78 -2.30
N VAL A 3 19.41 10.76 -3.62
CA VAL A 3 18.77 9.77 -4.52
C VAL A 3 19.10 8.31 -4.14
N ARG A 4 20.21 8.07 -3.45
CA ARG A 4 20.59 6.74 -2.91
C ARG A 4 19.63 6.28 -1.81
N ASP A 5 19.20 7.19 -0.93
CA ASP A 5 18.27 6.89 0.16
C ASP A 5 16.91 6.43 -0.39
N ARG A 6 16.41 7.09 -1.44
CA ARG A 6 15.12 6.75 -2.07
C ARG A 6 15.13 5.35 -2.71
N ARG A 7 16.25 4.92 -3.30
CA ARG A 7 16.36 3.58 -3.92
C ARG A 7 16.38 2.47 -2.88
N ILE A 8 17.09 2.69 -1.78
CA ILE A 8 17.16 1.75 -0.66
C ILE A 8 15.77 1.63 -0.01
N GLN A 9 15.09 2.76 0.24
CA GLN A 9 13.73 2.79 0.75
C GLN A 9 12.75 1.99 -0.12
N LYS A 10 12.79 2.16 -1.45
CA LYS A 10 11.94 1.37 -2.37
C LYS A 10 12.18 -0.14 -2.28
N ILE A 11 13.43 -0.57 -2.12
CA ILE A 11 13.75 -1.99 -1.97
C ILE A 11 13.23 -2.52 -0.63
N ASP A 12 13.34 -1.73 0.43
CA ASP A 12 12.82 -2.08 1.75
C ASP A 12 11.29 -2.15 1.77
N GLU A 13 10.60 -1.23 1.10
CA GLU A 13 9.14 -1.25 0.90
C GLU A 13 8.72 -2.51 0.14
N LEU A 14 9.38 -2.82 -0.98
CA LEU A 14 9.16 -4.03 -1.76
C LEU A 14 9.32 -5.29 -0.92
N ARG A 15 10.40 -5.36 -0.15
CA ARG A 15 10.72 -6.48 0.73
C ARG A 15 9.60 -6.72 1.74
N LEU A 16 9.15 -5.67 2.41
CA LEU A 16 8.07 -5.75 3.38
C LEU A 16 6.76 -6.17 2.72
N TRP A 17 6.45 -5.62 1.55
CA TRP A 17 5.25 -5.95 0.78
C TRP A 17 5.23 -7.43 0.35
N ILE A 18 6.30 -7.95 -0.24
CA ILE A 18 6.38 -9.37 -0.65
C ILE A 18 6.23 -10.30 0.55
N ARG A 19 6.92 -10.00 1.65
CA ARG A 19 6.82 -10.78 2.89
C ARG A 19 5.37 -10.79 3.40
N PHE A 20 4.72 -9.64 3.40
CA PHE A 20 3.32 -9.50 3.82
C PHE A 20 2.37 -10.31 2.93
N GLN A 21 2.44 -10.13 1.60
CA GLN A 21 1.61 -10.86 0.63
C GLN A 21 1.79 -12.38 0.72
N ARG A 22 3.03 -12.83 0.95
CA ARG A 22 3.35 -14.23 1.18
C ARG A 22 2.73 -14.76 2.48
N THR A 23 2.84 -14.01 3.58
CA THR A 23 2.24 -14.40 4.87
C THR A 23 0.73 -14.46 4.82
N LEU A 24 0.07 -13.55 4.10
CA LEU A 24 -1.39 -13.56 3.92
C LEU A 24 -1.89 -14.86 3.25
N ARG A 25 -1.08 -15.45 2.38
CA ARG A 25 -1.39 -16.71 1.67
C ARG A 25 -0.92 -17.95 2.41
N GLY A 26 -0.25 -17.80 3.56
CA GLY A 26 0.37 -18.91 4.28
C GLY A 26 1.51 -19.58 3.50
N TRP A 27 2.11 -18.88 2.53
CA TRP A 27 3.12 -19.45 1.65
C TRP A 27 4.51 -19.47 2.29
N THR A 28 5.26 -20.54 2.04
CA THR A 28 6.70 -20.57 2.31
C THR A 28 7.47 -19.84 1.20
N ALA A 29 8.72 -19.42 1.47
CA ALA A 29 9.57 -18.80 0.44
C ALA A 29 9.82 -19.73 -0.76
N ARG A 30 9.79 -21.05 -0.54
CA ARG A 30 9.85 -22.06 -1.60
C ARG A 30 8.59 -22.06 -2.45
N GLN A 31 7.41 -22.08 -1.82
CA GLN A 31 6.14 -22.03 -2.53
C GLN A 31 5.99 -20.74 -3.35
N LEU A 32 6.43 -19.59 -2.81
CA LEU A 32 6.43 -18.34 -3.57
C LEU A 32 7.30 -18.45 -4.83
N ALA A 33 8.49 -19.06 -4.74
CA ALA A 33 9.34 -19.27 -5.89
C ALA A 33 8.69 -20.21 -6.93
N GLU A 34 8.07 -21.30 -6.48
CA GLU A 34 7.37 -22.25 -7.35
C GLU A 34 6.17 -21.60 -8.05
N GLU A 35 5.36 -20.81 -7.34
CA GLU A 35 4.22 -20.08 -7.92
C GLU A 35 4.66 -19.02 -8.93
N ALA A 36 5.75 -18.30 -8.68
CA ALA A 36 6.32 -17.38 -9.65
C ALA A 36 6.83 -18.09 -10.91
N ILE A 37 7.45 -19.27 -10.77
CA ILE A 37 7.84 -20.10 -11.92
C ILE A 37 6.60 -20.54 -12.70
N LYS A 38 5.53 -20.97 -12.00
CA LYS A 38 4.27 -21.34 -12.66
C LYS A 38 3.66 -20.16 -13.42
N SER A 39 3.65 -18.97 -12.83
CA SER A 39 3.13 -17.77 -13.49
C SER A 39 3.95 -17.38 -14.73
N ALA A 40 5.29 -17.43 -14.64
CA ALA A 40 6.19 -17.21 -15.78
C ALA A 40 5.97 -18.24 -16.90
N LYS A 41 5.82 -19.53 -16.56
CA LYS A 41 5.54 -20.60 -17.53
C LYS A 41 4.24 -20.39 -18.28
N ARG A 42 3.17 -19.90 -17.62
CA ARG A 42 1.90 -19.57 -18.30
C ARG A 42 2.05 -18.48 -19.37
N ARG A 43 3.11 -17.66 -19.27
CA ARG A 43 3.43 -16.59 -20.21
C ARG A 43 4.54 -16.97 -21.20
N ASN A 44 4.87 -18.26 -21.29
CA ASN A 44 5.93 -18.81 -22.15
C ASN A 44 7.33 -18.26 -21.82
N ILE A 45 7.59 -17.89 -20.56
CA ILE A 45 8.90 -17.43 -20.10
C ILE A 45 9.50 -18.47 -19.17
N GLU A 46 10.73 -18.88 -19.46
CA GLU A 46 11.48 -19.77 -18.59
C GLU A 46 12.13 -18.97 -17.46
N LEU A 47 11.57 -19.11 -16.26
CA LEU A 47 12.11 -18.52 -15.04
C LEU A 47 12.70 -19.61 -14.15
N HIS A 48 13.95 -19.40 -13.73
CA HIS A 48 14.59 -20.25 -12.71
C HIS A 48 14.74 -19.48 -11.40
N LEU A 49 13.67 -19.46 -10.59
CA LEU A 49 13.69 -18.82 -9.28
C LEU A 49 13.91 -19.85 -8.16
N ARG A 50 14.91 -19.61 -7.30
CA ARG A 50 15.18 -20.47 -6.13
C ARG A 50 14.65 -19.82 -4.86
N GLN A 51 14.31 -20.65 -3.87
CA GLN A 51 13.96 -20.20 -2.51
C GLN A 51 15.00 -19.25 -1.91
N GLN A 52 16.29 -19.50 -2.17
CA GLN A 52 17.39 -18.66 -1.68
C GLN A 52 17.27 -17.23 -2.19
N SER A 53 16.88 -17.02 -3.45
CA SER A 53 16.73 -15.69 -4.06
C SER A 53 15.62 -14.89 -3.37
N VAL A 54 14.49 -15.54 -3.08
CA VAL A 54 13.37 -14.95 -2.32
C VAL A 54 13.81 -14.61 -0.90
N SER A 55 14.50 -15.52 -0.23
CA SER A 55 15.00 -15.31 1.14
C SER A 55 16.03 -14.19 1.22
N PHE A 56 16.86 -14.03 0.18
CA PHE A 56 17.87 -12.98 0.09
C PHE A 56 17.25 -11.59 -0.05
N LEU A 57 16.15 -11.49 -0.81
CA LEU A 57 15.34 -10.28 -0.89
C LEU A 57 14.68 -9.97 0.46
N GLU A 58 13.97 -10.94 1.03
CA GLU A 58 13.28 -10.78 2.33
C GLU A 58 14.24 -10.44 3.48
N GLY A 59 15.50 -10.87 3.38
CA GLY A 59 16.57 -10.54 4.31
C GLY A 59 17.24 -9.17 4.08
N GLY A 60 16.82 -8.38 3.07
CA GLY A 60 17.39 -7.07 2.78
C GLY A 60 18.82 -7.11 2.21
N LYS A 61 19.25 -8.24 1.67
CA LYS A 61 20.62 -8.41 1.16
C LYS A 61 20.78 -7.96 -0.30
N MET A 62 19.69 -7.55 -0.95
CA MET A 62 19.67 -7.09 -2.33
C MET A 62 19.90 -5.58 -2.43
N LYS A 63 20.73 -5.18 -3.41
CA LYS A 63 21.07 -3.77 -3.70
C LYS A 63 20.21 -3.16 -4.82
N SER A 64 19.42 -3.99 -5.50
CA SER A 64 18.58 -3.62 -6.64
C SER A 64 17.34 -4.51 -6.71
N ILE A 65 16.29 -4.01 -7.37
CA ILE A 65 15.06 -4.76 -7.63
C ILE A 65 15.38 -5.83 -8.70
N PRO A 66 15.16 -7.12 -8.42
CA PRO A 66 15.36 -8.17 -9.42
C PRO A 66 14.27 -8.17 -10.49
N SER A 67 14.60 -8.62 -11.69
CA SER A 67 13.63 -8.78 -12.80
C SER A 67 12.55 -9.82 -12.50
N TRP A 68 12.84 -10.84 -11.69
CA TRP A 68 11.88 -11.90 -11.36
C TRP A 68 10.71 -11.44 -10.49
N ILE A 69 10.77 -10.22 -9.94
CA ILE A 69 9.70 -9.66 -9.10
C ILE A 69 8.40 -9.51 -9.88
N GLU A 70 8.47 -9.19 -11.17
CA GLU A 70 7.30 -9.09 -12.02
C GLU A 70 6.47 -10.40 -11.99
N TYR A 71 7.13 -11.56 -12.09
CA TYR A 71 6.44 -12.86 -12.05
C TYR A 71 5.92 -13.21 -10.65
N VAL A 72 6.51 -12.64 -9.61
CA VAL A 72 6.01 -12.77 -8.23
C VAL A 72 4.74 -11.95 -8.03
N GLU A 73 4.68 -10.72 -8.56
CA GLU A 73 3.45 -9.92 -8.57
C GLU A 73 2.34 -10.65 -9.31
N GLN A 74 2.65 -11.19 -10.49
CA GLN A 74 1.70 -11.97 -11.29
C GLN A 74 1.23 -13.23 -10.54
N ALA A 75 2.13 -13.93 -9.84
CA ALA A 75 1.74 -15.07 -9.01
C ALA A 75 0.77 -14.68 -7.88
N PHE A 76 0.87 -13.46 -7.34
CA PHE A 76 -0.08 -12.94 -6.36
C PHE A 76 -1.43 -12.57 -6.98
N GLU A 77 -1.44 -12.03 -8.20
CA GLU A 77 -2.65 -11.74 -8.96
C GLU A 77 -3.41 -13.01 -9.35
N ASP A 78 -2.68 -14.05 -9.73
CA ASP A 78 -3.23 -15.36 -10.07
C ASP A 78 -3.84 -16.08 -8.86
N ASN A 79 -3.31 -15.80 -7.66
CA ASN A 79 -3.75 -16.39 -6.39
C ASN A 79 -4.32 -15.30 -5.49
N LYS A 80 -5.50 -14.77 -5.82
CA LYS A 80 -6.16 -13.75 -5.01
C LYS A 80 -6.56 -14.30 -3.65
N VAL A 81 -6.43 -13.48 -2.61
CA VAL A 81 -6.91 -13.79 -1.27
C VAL A 81 -8.19 -12.99 -1.05
N ASP A 82 -9.26 -13.63 -0.57
CA ASP A 82 -10.56 -12.99 -0.27
C ASP A 82 -10.51 -12.01 0.92
N SER A 83 -9.31 -11.73 1.41
CA SER A 83 -9.06 -10.83 2.52
C SER A 83 -9.22 -9.38 2.05
N LYS A 84 -10.20 -8.67 2.64
CA LYS A 84 -10.34 -7.19 2.58
C LYS A 84 -9.06 -6.43 2.97
N LEU A 85 -8.05 -7.12 3.53
CA LEU A 85 -6.73 -6.59 3.88
C LEU A 85 -5.76 -6.61 2.69
N GLY A 86 -5.92 -7.54 1.74
CA GLY A 86 -5.06 -7.70 0.57
C GLY A 86 -5.22 -6.58 -0.46
N GLU A 87 -6.42 -6.00 -0.56
CA GLU A 87 -6.73 -4.91 -1.48
C GLU A 87 -6.13 -3.55 -1.07
N LYS A 88 -5.70 -3.40 0.19
CA LYS A 88 -5.21 -2.12 0.72
C LYS A 88 -3.71 -1.89 0.52
N PHE A 89 -2.95 -2.93 0.13
CA PHE A 89 -1.50 -2.84 -0.05
C PHE A 89 -1.14 -3.08 -1.52
N GLU A 90 -1.11 -1.99 -2.29
CA GLU A 90 -0.65 -1.98 -3.68
C GLU A 90 0.86 -2.27 -3.77
N SER A 91 1.31 -2.86 -4.88
CA SER A 91 2.74 -3.10 -5.09
C SER A 91 3.52 -1.78 -5.15
N PRO A 92 4.65 -1.64 -4.42
CA PRO A 92 5.52 -0.47 -4.49
C PRO A 92 6.12 -0.22 -5.88
N LEU A 93 6.12 -1.22 -6.77
CA LEU A 93 6.67 -1.07 -8.12
C LEU A 93 5.68 -0.54 -9.13
N ASN A 94 4.36 -0.60 -8.85
CA ASN A 94 3.33 -0.28 -9.84
C ASN A 94 3.68 -0.87 -11.23
N LEU A 95 4.18 -2.11 -11.26
CA LEU A 95 4.66 -2.78 -12.47
C LEU A 95 3.48 -3.27 -13.35
N LYS A 96 2.37 -2.52 -13.34
CA LYS A 96 1.29 -2.68 -14.30
C LYS A 96 1.88 -2.39 -15.67
N SER A 97 2.34 -3.47 -16.30
CA SER A 97 2.51 -3.61 -17.74
C SER A 97 1.45 -2.75 -18.42
N GLU A 98 1.91 -1.93 -19.35
CA GLU A 98 1.11 -1.27 -20.37
C GLU A 98 0.30 -2.32 -21.14
N LYS A 99 -0.80 -2.77 -20.56
CA LYS A 99 -1.92 -3.40 -21.24
C LYS A 99 -3.14 -2.68 -20.73
N ILE A 100 -3.56 -1.76 -21.59
CA ILE A 100 -4.86 -1.11 -21.68
C ILE A 100 -5.93 -1.96 -20.99
N SER A 101 -6.15 -1.66 -19.73
CA SER A 101 -7.36 -1.91 -18.99
C SER A 101 -7.32 -0.77 -18.00
N GLU A 102 -7.90 0.34 -18.47
CA GLU A 102 -8.36 1.46 -17.68
C GLU A 102 -7.95 1.29 -16.23
N VAL A 103 -6.83 1.93 -15.89
CA VAL A 103 -6.78 2.62 -14.61
C VAL A 103 -8.11 3.34 -14.60
N GLN A 104 -9.08 2.82 -13.86
CA GLN A 104 -10.11 3.65 -13.29
C GLN A 104 -9.32 4.57 -12.37
N THR A 105 -8.67 5.57 -12.97
CA THR A 105 -9.01 6.94 -12.70
C THR A 105 -10.53 6.94 -12.66
N LYS A 106 -11.08 6.60 -11.49
CA LYS A 106 -12.11 7.44 -10.96
C LYS A 106 -11.45 8.81 -10.92
N THR A 107 -11.43 9.49 -12.06
CA THR A 107 -11.82 10.89 -12.12
C THR A 107 -12.92 10.97 -11.10
N CYS A 108 -12.60 11.46 -9.90
CA CYS A 108 -13.62 11.85 -8.95
C CYS A 108 -14.47 12.85 -9.75
N PRO A 109 -15.66 12.47 -10.25
CA PRO A 109 -16.37 13.32 -11.20
C PRO A 109 -17.06 14.47 -10.47
N ASN A 110 -16.78 14.62 -9.17
CA ASN A 110 -17.25 15.69 -8.35
C ASN A 110 -16.09 16.05 -7.43
N LYS A 111 -15.70 17.33 -7.47
CA LYS A 111 -15.16 18.12 -6.36
C LYS A 111 -15.00 17.29 -5.09
N LEU A 112 -13.77 17.10 -4.61
CA LEU A 112 -13.46 16.47 -3.32
C LEU A 112 -14.21 17.24 -2.22
N LYS A 113 -15.46 16.86 -1.96
CA LYS A 113 -16.27 17.44 -0.90
C LYS A 113 -15.76 16.85 0.39
N LEU A 114 -15.38 17.72 1.32
CA LEU A 114 -15.08 17.31 2.67
C LEU A 114 -16.29 16.53 3.23
N PRO A 115 -16.08 15.47 4.03
CA PRO A 115 -17.16 14.81 4.74
C PRO A 115 -17.96 15.80 5.58
N ASP A 116 -19.23 15.47 5.84
CA ASP A 116 -20.08 16.25 6.73
C ASP A 116 -19.44 16.44 8.11
N GLU A 117 -19.80 17.52 8.81
CA GLU A 117 -19.20 17.92 10.10
C GLU A 117 -19.23 16.78 11.14
N ILE A 118 -20.30 15.99 11.13
CA ILE A 118 -20.49 14.86 12.06
C ILE A 118 -19.51 13.73 11.75
N SER A 119 -19.38 13.36 10.48
CA SER A 119 -18.42 12.34 10.04
C SER A 119 -16.98 12.80 10.25
N LEU A 120 -16.67 14.06 9.96
CA LEU A 120 -15.33 14.63 10.15
C LEU A 120 -14.93 14.64 11.62
N LYS A 121 -15.83 15.04 12.52
CA LYS A 121 -15.62 14.97 13.97
C LYS A 121 -15.32 13.54 14.44
N LYS A 122 -16.05 12.55 13.95
CA LYS A 122 -15.83 11.13 14.32
C LYS A 122 -14.45 10.65 13.88
N LEU A 123 -14.03 11.01 12.66
CA LEU A 123 -12.70 10.69 12.15
C LEU A 123 -11.60 11.35 12.97
N LEU A 124 -11.72 12.66 13.24
CA LEU A 124 -10.76 13.39 14.04
C LEU A 124 -10.68 12.86 15.48
N LEU A 125 -11.81 12.48 16.07
CA LEU A 125 -11.85 11.87 17.40
C LEU A 125 -11.22 10.48 17.42
N ALA A 126 -11.41 9.67 16.38
CA ALA A 126 -10.76 8.37 16.25
C ALA A 126 -9.23 8.52 16.09
N LEU A 127 -8.77 9.58 15.41
CA LEU A 127 -7.35 9.90 15.27
C LEU A 127 -6.74 10.48 16.55
N LEU A 128 -7.53 11.21 17.36
CA LEU A 128 -7.11 11.77 18.65
C LEU A 128 -7.19 10.74 19.80
N ALA A 129 -7.95 9.65 19.64
CA ALA A 129 -8.09 8.61 20.63
C ALA A 129 -6.73 8.03 21.10
N PRO A 130 -5.81 7.61 20.21
CA PRO A 130 -4.50 7.07 20.61
C PRO A 130 -3.46 8.13 21.00
N VAL A 131 -3.79 9.44 20.93
CA VAL A 131 -2.84 10.51 21.23
C VAL A 131 -2.86 10.80 22.72
N GLU A 132 -1.74 10.52 23.40
CA GLU A 132 -1.43 10.88 24.78
C GLU A 132 -2.51 10.54 25.83
N ASP A 133 -2.17 9.69 26.80
CA ASP A 133 -3.09 9.29 27.87
C ASP A 133 -3.36 10.42 28.87
N ASN A 134 -2.52 11.46 28.87
CA ASN A 134 -2.60 12.60 29.78
C ASN A 134 -3.67 13.63 29.40
N ILE A 135 -4.27 13.53 28.20
CA ILE A 135 -5.29 14.47 27.73
C ILE A 135 -6.68 13.91 28.06
N PRO A 136 -7.49 14.63 28.86
CA PRO A 136 -8.85 14.22 29.16
C PRO A 136 -9.69 14.03 27.88
N TRP A 137 -10.54 13.00 27.88
CA TRP A 137 -11.41 12.69 26.74
C TRP A 137 -12.32 13.84 26.31
N GLU A 138 -12.71 14.69 27.25
CA GLU A 138 -13.49 15.91 26.98
C GLU A 138 -12.69 16.92 26.14
N SER A 139 -11.39 17.06 26.42
CA SER A 139 -10.49 17.92 25.65
C SER A 139 -10.29 17.37 24.24
N LYS A 140 -10.11 16.05 24.09
CA LYS A 140 -10.04 15.39 22.77
C LYS A 140 -11.32 15.60 21.95
N ARG A 141 -12.49 15.51 22.59
CA ARG A 141 -13.79 15.81 21.96
C ARG A 141 -13.92 17.27 21.54
N ASN A 142 -13.48 18.22 22.38
CA ASN A 142 -13.51 19.64 22.07
C ASN A 142 -12.57 19.99 20.91
N ILE A 143 -11.38 19.42 20.87
CA ILE A 143 -10.44 19.58 19.75
C ILE A 143 -11.05 19.04 18.45
N ALA A 144 -11.61 17.82 18.48
CA ALA A 144 -12.26 17.24 17.31
C ALA A 144 -13.45 18.09 16.81
N ASN A 145 -14.25 18.67 17.73
CA ASN A 145 -15.34 19.59 17.38
C ASN A 145 -14.84 20.86 16.68
N ILE A 146 -13.85 21.52 17.28
CA ILE A 146 -13.32 22.80 16.77
C ILE A 146 -12.68 22.57 15.40
N LEU A 147 -11.91 21.49 15.25
CA LEU A 147 -11.28 21.14 13.98
C LEU A 147 -12.32 20.80 12.92
N ALA A 148 -13.38 20.04 13.25
CA ALA A 148 -14.43 19.72 12.29
C ALA A 148 -15.14 20.98 11.73
N GLN A 149 -15.26 22.04 12.54
CA GLN A 149 -15.90 23.30 12.14
C GLN A 149 -14.97 24.26 11.38
N ARG A 150 -13.67 24.26 11.72
CA ARG A 150 -12.70 25.26 11.23
C ARG A 150 -11.87 24.77 10.05
N LEU A 151 -11.62 23.47 9.97
CA LEU A 151 -10.84 22.84 8.90
C LEU A 151 -11.49 23.04 7.52
N PRO A 152 -12.80 22.82 7.31
CA PRO A 152 -13.44 23.10 6.02
C PRO A 152 -13.26 24.57 5.59
N LYS A 153 -13.50 25.50 6.50
CA LYS A 153 -13.39 26.95 6.25
C LYS A 153 -11.97 27.39 5.90
N GLY A 154 -10.97 26.79 6.55
CA GLY A 154 -9.56 27.06 6.24
C GLY A 154 -9.13 26.49 4.89
N LEU A 155 -9.66 25.32 4.52
CA LEU A 155 -9.38 24.69 3.22
C LEU A 155 -10.01 25.44 2.04
N GLU A 156 -11.20 26.03 2.24
CA GLU A 156 -11.84 26.93 1.26
C GLU A 156 -10.98 28.18 0.99
N GLN A 157 -10.35 28.75 2.03
CA GLN A 157 -9.48 29.94 1.90
C GLN A 157 -8.19 29.66 1.12
N ILE A 158 -7.69 28.43 1.15
CA ILE A 158 -6.43 28.03 0.49
C ILE A 158 -6.69 27.50 -0.94
N SER A 159 -7.94 27.49 -1.40
CA SER A 159 -8.35 26.97 -2.73
C SER A 159 -7.89 25.53 -2.99
N LEU A 160 -7.69 24.73 -1.94
CA LEU A 160 -7.28 23.32 -2.06
C LEU A 160 -8.46 22.42 -2.46
N PHE A 161 -9.69 22.91 -2.29
CA PHE A 161 -10.93 22.24 -2.68
C PHE A 161 -11.88 23.29 -3.25
N GLN A 162 -12.31 23.11 -4.50
CA GLN A 162 -13.38 23.90 -5.15
C GLN A 162 -14.66 23.11 -5.23
#